data_AF-A0AA48RCU4-F1
#
_entry.id   AF-A0AA48RCU4-F1
#
_cell.length_a   1.000
_cell.length_b   1.000
_cell.length_c   1.000
_cell.angle_alpha   90.00
_cell.angle_beta   90.00
_cell.angle_gamma   90.00
#
_symmetry.space_group_name_H-M   'P 1'
#
loop_
_entity.id
_entity.type
_entity.pdbx_description
1 polymer ?
#
loop_
_entity_poly.entity_id
_entity_poly.type
_entity_poly.pdbx_seq_one_letter_code
_entity_poly.pdbx_strand_id
1 'polypeptide(L)' 'MARASLPRAPFPFSRAMAFGLGVLRLSPNDFWSMTPREVLRAAEGIYGRGAGAMNRAALDALMRAFPDGVSPHGQ' A
#
# COMPACT_ATOMS: atom_id res chain seq x y z
N MET A 1 -11.58 -9.20 22.62
CA MET A 1 -10.32 -8.55 22.21
C MET A 1 -10.64 -7.47 21.18
N ALA A 2 -10.39 -6.19 21.50
CA ALA A 2 -10.73 -5.06 20.63
C ALA A 2 -9.61 -4.84 19.60
N ARG A 3 -9.93 -4.81 18.30
CA ARG A 3 -8.99 -4.43 17.24
C ARG A 3 -8.61 -2.96 17.44
N ALA A 4 -7.34 -2.67 17.67
CA ALA A 4 -6.83 -1.31 17.62
C ALA A 4 -6.97 -0.78 16.18
N SER A 5 -7.76 0.27 16.00
CA SER A 5 -7.96 0.94 14.71
C SER A 5 -6.76 1.83 14.43
N LEU A 6 -5.91 1.49 13.45
CA LEU A 6 -4.86 2.39 12.99
C LEU A 6 -5.50 3.64 12.32
N PRO A 7 -4.95 4.84 12.55
CA PRO A 7 -5.45 6.04 11.90
C PRO A 7 -5.32 5.91 10.38
N ARG A 8 -6.44 6.05 9.67
CA ARG A 8 -6.49 5.95 8.21
C ARG A 8 -6.16 7.32 7.61
N ALA A 9 -4.96 7.48 7.07
CA ALA A 9 -4.56 8.71 6.40
C ALA A 9 -5.48 9.01 5.20
N PRO A 10 -5.76 10.29 4.90
CA PRO A 10 -6.53 10.67 3.72
C PRO A 10 -5.79 10.29 2.44
N PHE A 11 -6.54 10.06 1.36
CA PHE A 11 -5.98 9.74 0.05
C PHE A 11 -5.13 10.91 -0.49
N PRO A 12 -3.91 10.65 -1.00
CA PRO A 12 -2.99 11.71 -1.43
C PRO A 12 -3.32 12.24 -2.84
N PHE A 13 -4.40 13.01 -2.97
CA PHE A 13 -4.89 13.55 -4.24
C PHE A 13 -3.82 14.29 -5.08
N SER A 14 -3.00 15.13 -4.45
CA SER A 14 -1.96 15.88 -5.16
C SER A 14 -0.94 14.97 -5.83
N ARG A 15 -0.58 13.86 -5.20
CA ARG A 15 0.38 12.89 -5.76
C ARG A 15 -0.26 12.08 -6.89
N ALA A 16 -1.54 11.73 -6.77
CA ALA A 16 -2.29 11.08 -7.84
C ALA A 16 -2.38 11.96 -9.09
N MET A 17 -2.71 13.25 -8.94
CA MET A 17 -2.79 14.20 -10.07
C MET A 17 -1.44 14.44 -10.74
N ALA A 18 -0.37 14.59 -9.95
CA ALA A 18 0.98 14.74 -10.49
C ALA A 18 1.40 13.51 -11.31
N PHE A 19 1.06 12.31 -10.84
CA PHE A 19 1.31 11.07 -11.58
C PHE A 19 0.46 10.97 -12.85
N GLY A 20 -0.85 11.13 -12.75
CA GLY A 20 -1.77 10.97 -13.88
C GLY A 20 -1.58 12.02 -14.99
N LEU A 21 -1.49 13.29 -14.62
CA LEU A 21 -1.43 14.39 -15.60
C LEU A 21 0.01 14.74 -15.99
N GLY A 22 0.96 14.60 -15.07
CA GLY A 22 2.36 14.96 -15.31
C GLY A 22 3.16 13.81 -15.91
N VAL A 23 3.11 12.64 -15.28
CA VAL A 23 3.96 11.49 -15.66
C VAL A 23 3.30 10.67 -16.78
N LEU A 24 2.05 10.25 -16.60
CA LEU A 24 1.32 9.50 -17.64
C LEU A 24 0.84 10.39 -18.78
N ARG A 25 0.78 11.72 -18.58
CA ARG A 25 0.30 12.71 -19.55
C ARG A 25 -1.10 12.41 -20.10
N LEU A 26 -1.95 11.82 -19.26
CA LEU A 26 -3.34 11.54 -19.62
C LEU A 26 -4.20 12.79 -19.42
N SER A 27 -5.31 12.86 -20.16
CA SER A 27 -6.35 13.82 -19.83
C SER A 27 -6.94 13.50 -18.45
N PRO A 28 -7.49 14.49 -17.72
CA PRO A 28 -8.15 14.23 -16.44
C PRO A 28 -9.26 13.19 -16.55
N ASN A 29 -10.04 13.19 -17.63
CA ASN A 29 -11.15 12.26 -17.82
C ASN A 29 -10.65 10.81 -17.98
N ASP A 30 -9.59 10.60 -18.77
CA ASP A 30 -9.04 9.26 -18.97
C ASP A 30 -8.44 8.73 -17.67
N PHE A 31 -7.66 9.56 -16.96
CA PHE A 31 -7.05 9.16 -15.70
C PHE A 31 -8.08 8.80 -14.62
N TRP A 32 -9.12 9.62 -14.45
CA TRP A 32 -10.15 9.36 -13.44
C TRP A 32 -11.11 8.22 -13.83
N SER A 33 -11.11 7.80 -15.09
CA SER A 33 -11.86 6.64 -15.58
C SER A 33 -11.07 5.33 -15.44
N MET A 34 -9.76 5.39 -15.19
CA MET A 34 -8.94 4.19 -14.95
C MET A 34 -9.31 3.53 -13.63
N THR A 35 -9.22 2.20 -13.62
CA THR A 35 -9.34 1.42 -12.39
C THR A 35 -8.07 1.53 -11.53
N PRO A 36 -8.17 1.40 -10.19
CA PRO A 36 -6.99 1.42 -9.31
C PRO A 36 -5.92 0.38 -9.68
N ARG A 37 -6.33 -0.78 -10.23
CA ARG A 37 -5.40 -1.81 -10.70
C ARG A 37 -4.61 -1.35 -11.92
N GLU A 38 -5.25 -0.63 -12.85
CA GLU A 38 -4.57 -0.09 -14.03
C GLU A 38 -3.60 1.01 -13.63
N VAL A 39 -3.99 1.89 -12.69
CA VAL A 39 -3.07 2.90 -12.13
C VAL A 39 -1.84 2.23 -11.49
N LEU A 40 -2.03 1.14 -10.74
CA LEU A 40 -0.93 0.37 -10.16
C LEU A 40 -0.01 -0.21 -11.25
N ARG A 41 -0.57 -0.82 -12.31
CA ARG A 41 0.23 -1.38 -13.40
C ARG A 41 0.96 -0.31 -14.21
N ALA A 42 0.35 0.86 -14.41
CA ALA A 42 1.01 2.00 -15.03
C ALA A 42 2.19 2.49 -14.19
N ALA A 43 2.03 2.55 -12.86
CA ALA A 43 3.12 2.88 -11.96
C ALA A 43 4.26 1.84 -11.99
N GLU A 44 3.92 0.55 -12.02
CA GLU A 44 4.92 -0.52 -12.17
C GLU A 44 5.68 -0.44 -13.52
N GLY A 45 5.02 -0.02 -14.60
CA GLY A 45 5.66 0.17 -15.90
C GLY A 45 6.69 1.29 -15.92
N ILE A 46 6.50 2.33 -15.10
CA ILE A 46 7.41 3.50 -15.04
C ILE A 46 8.52 3.30 -14.00
N TYR A 47 8.15 2.85 -12.79
CA TYR A 47 9.07 2.79 -11.66
C TYR A 47 9.63 1.37 -11.43
N GLY A 48 9.20 0.39 -12.21
CA GLY A 48 9.43 -1.01 -11.93
C GLY A 48 8.54 -1.52 -10.79
N ARG A 49 8.58 -2.83 -10.54
CA ARG A 49 8.03 -3.37 -9.30
C ARG A 49 8.99 -3.05 -8.16
N GLY A 50 8.55 -2.29 -7.17
CA GLY A 50 9.22 -2.23 -5.88
C GLY A 50 9.32 -3.64 -5.27
N ALA A 51 10.23 -3.83 -4.29
CA ALA A 51 10.30 -5.08 -3.53
C ALA A 51 8.88 -5.47 -3.11
N GLY A 52 8.41 -6.60 -3.65
CA GLY A 52 7.01 -6.98 -3.53
C GLY A 52 6.57 -7.01 -2.07
N ALA A 53 5.29 -6.76 -1.82
CA ALA A 53 4.73 -6.96 -0.49
C ALA A 53 5.18 -8.33 0.04
N MET A 54 5.67 -8.35 1.29
CA MET A 54 6.18 -9.56 1.92
C MET A 54 5.19 -10.70 1.72
N ASN A 55 5.66 -11.80 1.13
CA ASN A 55 4.79 -12.94 0.85
C ASN A 55 4.34 -13.59 2.17
N ARG A 56 3.27 -14.38 2.11
CA ARG A 56 2.71 -15.04 3.30
C ARG A 56 3.73 -15.91 4.02
N ALA A 57 4.59 -16.62 3.28
CA ALA A 57 5.62 -17.47 3.88
C ALA A 57 6.66 -16.68 4.69
N ALA A 58 7.05 -15.49 4.22
CA ALA A 58 7.97 -14.60 4.91
C ALA A 58 7.31 -13.98 6.16
N LEU A 59 6.02 -13.65 6.09
CA LEU A 59 5.24 -13.25 7.28
C LEU A 59 5.18 -14.40 8.30
N ASP A 60 4.87 -15.62 7.87
CA ASP A 60 4.78 -16.80 8.73
C ASP A 60 6.15 -17.16 9.35
N ALA A 61 7.24 -16.87 8.66
CA ALA A 61 8.59 -17.02 9.21
C ALA A 61 8.85 -16.00 10.33
N LEU A 62 8.45 -14.74 10.15
CA LEU A 62 8.58 -13.71 11.18
C LEU A 62 7.71 -14.00 12.40
N MET A 63 6.46 -14.45 12.22
CA MET A 63 5.58 -14.82 13.34
C MET A 63 6.14 -15.97 14.18
N ARG A 64 6.87 -16.91 13.56
CA ARG A 64 7.57 -17.99 14.28
C ARG A 64 8.83 -17.51 14.98
N ALA A 65 9.57 -16.59 14.37
CA ALA A 65 10.80 -16.05 14.93
C ALA A 65 10.56 -15.10 16.11
N PHE A 66 9.44 -14.36 16.08
CA PHE A 66 9.04 -13.41 17.10
C PHE A 66 7.61 -13.70 17.57
N PRO A 67 7.40 -14.76 18.35
CA PRO A 67 6.09 -15.06 18.91
C PRO A 67 5.72 -13.96 19.91
N ASP A 68 4.54 -13.36 19.74
CA ASP A 68 4.01 -12.40 20.70
C ASP A 68 3.78 -13.13 22.05
N GLY A 69 4.65 -12.85 23.02
CA GLY A 69 4.48 -13.34 24.38
C GLY A 69 3.31 -12.61 25.05
N VAL A 70 2.46 -13.35 25.75
CA VAL A 70 1.55 -12.77 26.75
C VAL A 70 2.39 -12.22 27.89
N SER A 71 2.84 -10.97 27.78
CA SER A 71 3.31 -10.24 28.95
C SER A 71 2.07 -9.95 29.80
N PRO A 72 1.94 -10.53 31.01
CA PRO A 72 0.96 -10.04 31.94
C PRO A 72 1.41 -8.63 32.30
N HIS A 73 0.65 -7.61 31.90
CA HIS A 73 0.84 -6.29 32.49
C HIS A 73 0.46 -6.39 33.96
N GLY A 74 1.47 -6.67 34.78
CA GLY A 74 1.44 -6.58 36.23
C GLY A 74 2.35 -5.43 36.66
N GLN A 75 1.77 -4.59 37.53
CA GLN A 75 2.27 -3.37 38.18
C GLN A 75 1.96 -2.06 37.44
#